data_AF-A0A927TYT2-F1
#
_entry.id   AF-A0A927TYT2-F1
#
_cell.length_a   1.000
_cell.length_b   1.000
_cell.length_c   1.000
_cell.angle_alpha   90.00
_cell.angle_beta   90.00
_cell.angle_gamma   90.00
#
_symmetry.space_group_name_H-M   'P 1'
#
loop_
_entity.id
_entity.type
_entity.pdbx_description
1 polymer ?
#
loop_
_entity_poly.entity_id
_entity_poly.type
_entity_poly.pdbx_seq_one_letter_code
_entity_poly.pdbx_strand_id
1 'polypeptide(L)'
;MSKENGFIAEFKKFIMRGNVMDMAVGVIVGGAFTAIVTSLNEDILTPILGLFGGTDFSYLTVKIGTGANAPVLQYGNFITAIINFLITALAIFCIIKALNHAADRAKKLKKTEEVAAEPTEKECPYCRTMIHIQATRCPNCTSELK
;
A
#
# COMPACT_ATOMS: atom_id res chain seq x y z
N MET A 1 34.36 -27.04 15.23
CA MET A 1 34.60 -25.72 14.62
C MET A 1 34.47 -25.86 13.12
N SER A 2 33.24 -25.78 12.61
CA SER A 2 32.97 -26.00 11.19
C SER A 2 33.12 -24.69 10.44
N LYS A 3 34.01 -24.73 9.47
CA LYS A 3 34.44 -23.69 8.55
C LYS A 3 33.25 -23.18 7.72
N GLU A 4 32.64 -22.05 8.09
CA GLU A 4 31.65 -21.34 7.25
C GLU A 4 32.23 -20.02 6.71
N ASN A 5 33.32 -20.11 5.96
CA ASN A 5 33.80 -18.99 5.13
C ASN A 5 33.53 -19.33 3.66
N GLY A 6 32.24 -19.46 3.32
CA GLY A 6 31.79 -19.67 1.96
C GLY A 6 30.89 -18.51 1.54
N PHE A 7 31.02 -18.08 0.29
CA PHE A 7 30.19 -17.03 -0.33
C PHE A 7 28.68 -17.18 -0.02
N ILE A 8 28.19 -18.42 0.08
CA ILE A 8 26.79 -18.73 0.43
C ILE A 8 26.43 -18.30 1.87
N ALA A 9 27.34 -18.45 2.84
CA ALA A 9 27.12 -18.03 4.21
C ALA A 9 27.12 -16.49 4.34
N GLU A 10 28.00 -15.81 3.59
CA GLU A 10 28.02 -14.35 3.48
C GLU A 10 26.78 -13.81 2.76
N PHE A 11 26.35 -14.48 1.68
CA PHE A 11 25.14 -14.16 0.94
C PHE A 11 23.88 -14.36 1.79
N LYS A 12 23.81 -15.45 2.56
CA LYS A 12 22.74 -15.66 3.55
C LYS A 12 22.73 -14.55 4.60
N LYS A 13 23.89 -14.20 5.17
CA LYS A 13 24.00 -13.06 6.11
C LYS A 13 23.58 -11.73 5.47
N PHE A 14 23.84 -11.54 4.18
CA PHE A 14 23.44 -10.35 3.43
C PHE A 14 21.91 -10.30 3.23
N ILE A 15 21.31 -11.39 2.77
CA ILE A 15 19.85 -11.50 2.57
C ILE A 15 19.10 -11.41 3.89
N MET A 16 19.63 -11.97 4.99
CA MET A 16 18.98 -11.89 6.30
C MET A 16 18.94 -10.48 6.89
N ARG A 17 19.49 -9.46 6.22
CA ARG A 17 19.24 -8.06 6.57
C ARG A 17 17.79 -7.71 6.22
N GLY A 18 16.93 -7.58 7.24
CA GLY A 18 15.50 -7.31 7.07
C GLY A 18 15.17 -6.16 6.09
N ASN A 19 15.93 -5.05 6.15
CA ASN A 19 15.75 -3.92 5.24
C ASN A 19 15.94 -4.28 3.74
N VAL A 20 16.78 -5.28 3.42
CA VAL A 20 17.01 -5.72 2.03
C VAL A 20 15.86 -6.61 1.56
N MET A 21 15.35 -7.48 2.42
CA MET A 21 14.22 -8.36 2.10
C MET A 21 12.93 -7.58 1.87
N ASP A 22 12.61 -6.64 2.76
CA ASP A 22 11.40 -5.83 2.64
C ASP A 22 11.44 -4.94 1.37
N MET A 23 12.63 -4.39 1.06
CA MET A 23 12.84 -3.65 -0.18
C MET A 23 12.70 -4.55 -1.41
N ALA A 24 13.29 -5.74 -1.40
CA ALA A 24 13.22 -6.68 -2.52
C ALA A 24 11.77 -7.13 -2.80
N VAL A 25 11.01 -7.46 -1.74
CA VAL A 25 9.58 -7.80 -1.85
C VAL A 25 8.81 -6.61 -2.42
N GLY A 26 9.06 -5.39 -1.95
CA GLY A 26 8.42 -4.18 -2.47
C GLY A 26 8.64 -3.96 -3.97
N VAL A 27 9.87 -4.18 -4.46
CA VAL A 27 10.20 -4.03 -5.90
C VAL A 27 9.52 -5.12 -6.75
N ILE A 28 9.56 -6.39 -6.30
CA ILE A 28 8.96 -7.51 -7.04
C ILE A 28 7.43 -7.33 -7.13
N VAL A 29 6.78 -7.01 -6.00
CA VAL A 29 5.33 -6.79 -5.96
C VAL A 29 4.96 -5.54 -6.77
N GLY A 30 5.74 -4.45 -6.68
CA GLY A 30 5.54 -3.24 -7.47
C GLY A 30 5.64 -3.48 -8.98
N GLY A 31 6.61 -4.29 -9.42
CA GLY A 31 6.76 -4.68 -10.82
C GLY A 31 5.59 -5.53 -11.33
N ALA A 32 5.20 -6.56 -10.56
CA ALA A 32 4.07 -7.42 -10.91
C ALA A 32 2.74 -6.63 -10.98
N PHE A 33 2.52 -5.70 -10.04
CA PHE A 33 1.32 -4.87 -10.04
C PHE A 33 1.27 -3.93 -11.26
N THR A 34 2.40 -3.31 -11.60
CA THR A 34 2.49 -2.46 -12.80
C THR A 34 2.12 -3.25 -14.05
N ALA A 35 2.58 -4.50 -14.18
CA ALA A 35 2.22 -5.35 -15.32
C ALA A 35 0.72 -5.65 -15.41
N ILE A 36 0.04 -5.89 -14.28
CA ILE A 36 -1.41 -6.11 -14.24
C ILE A 36 -2.17 -4.87 -14.72
N VAL A 37 -1.73 -3.69 -14.28
CA VAL A 37 -2.37 -2.43 -14.66
C VAL A 37 -2.12 -2.09 -16.13
N THR A 38 -0.90 -2.32 -16.62
CA THR A 38 -0.58 -2.17 -18.05
C THR A 38 -1.46 -3.09 -18.90
N SER A 39 -1.61 -4.37 -18.52
CA SER A 39 -2.51 -5.32 -19.21
C SER A 39 -3.96 -4.87 -19.17
N LEU A 40 -4.47 -4.34 -18.06
CA LEU A 40 -5.83 -3.76 -18.00
C LEU A 40 -6.01 -2.61 -19.01
N ASN A 41 -4.99 -1.77 -19.18
CA ASN A 41 -5.06 -0.67 -20.14
C ASN A 41 -4.94 -1.16 -21.60
N GLU A 42 -3.95 -1.99 -21.90
CA GLU A 42 -3.66 -2.45 -23.25
C GLU A 42 -4.71 -3.44 -23.75
N ASP A 43 -5.11 -4.41 -22.91
CA ASP A 43 -5.97 -5.52 -23.33
C ASP A 43 -7.46 -5.23 -23.20
N ILE A 44 -7.87 -4.33 -22.28
CA ILE A 44 -9.29 -4.06 -22.01
C ILE A 44 -9.68 -2.65 -22.44
N LEU A 45 -8.96 -1.62 -22.00
CA LEU A 45 -9.37 -0.24 -22.29
C LEU A 45 -9.10 0.18 -23.73
N THR A 46 -7.96 -0.20 -24.31
CA THR A 46 -7.62 0.16 -25.70
C THR A 46 -8.65 -0.38 -26.71
N PRO A 47 -9.10 -1.66 -26.64
CA PRO A 47 -10.18 -2.15 -27.51
C PRO A 47 -11.52 -1.43 -27.28
N ILE A 48 -11.88 -1.13 -26.03
CA ILE A 48 -13.13 -0.42 -25.70
C ILE A 48 -13.09 1.00 -26.25
N LEU A 49 -12.01 1.75 -26.05
CA LEU A 49 -11.83 3.08 -26.62
C LEU A 49 -11.79 3.03 -28.15
N GLY A 50 -11.20 1.98 -28.73
CA GLY A 50 -11.21 1.73 -30.18
C GLY A 50 -12.62 1.54 -30.75
N LEU A 51 -13.56 0.98 -29.98
CA LEU A 51 -14.97 0.86 -30.35
C LEU A 51 -15.72 2.21 -30.29
N PHE A 52 -15.34 3.10 -29.38
CA PHE A 52 -15.97 4.42 -29.22
C PHE A 52 -15.34 5.54 -30.06
N GLY A 53 -14.13 5.36 -30.58
CA GLY A 53 -13.38 6.43 -31.22
C GLY A 53 -12.22 5.97 -32.08
N GLY A 54 -12.45 5.01 -32.99
CA GLY A 54 -11.51 4.64 -34.04
C GLY A 54 -10.21 4.06 -33.49
N THR A 55 -10.10 2.73 -33.52
CA THR A 55 -8.90 1.92 -33.25
C THR A 55 -7.61 2.63 -33.64
N ASP A 56 -6.57 2.68 -32.80
CA ASP A 56 -5.17 3.04 -33.12
C ASP A 56 -4.79 4.52 -33.34
N PHE A 57 -4.52 5.26 -32.26
CA PHE A 57 -3.71 6.49 -32.42
C PHE A 57 -2.35 6.22 -33.10
N SER A 58 -1.90 4.97 -33.23
CA SER A 58 -0.67 4.58 -33.95
C SER A 58 -0.58 5.10 -35.40
N TYR A 59 -1.69 5.32 -36.10
CA TYR A 59 -1.67 5.90 -37.47
C TYR A 59 -1.57 7.43 -37.51
N LEU A 60 -1.76 8.09 -36.38
CA LEU A 60 -1.56 9.53 -36.22
C LEU A 60 -0.05 9.76 -36.18
N THR A 61 0.51 9.82 -37.39
CA THR A 61 1.93 10.00 -37.64
C THR A 61 2.11 11.20 -38.57
N VAL A 62 2.87 12.20 -38.12
CA VAL A 62 3.29 13.31 -38.98
C VAL A 62 4.69 12.99 -39.47
N LYS A 63 4.83 12.77 -40.78
CA LYS A 63 6.15 12.71 -41.41
C LYS A 63 6.68 14.14 -41.53
N ILE A 64 7.77 14.44 -40.84
CA ILE A 64 8.45 15.72 -40.99
C ILE A 64 9.46 15.57 -42.14
N GLY A 65 9.01 15.90 -43.36
CA GLY A 65 9.85 16.00 -44.56
C GLY A 65 9.44 15.12 -45.75
N THR A 66 9.98 15.44 -46.92
CA THR A 66 9.79 14.69 -48.17
C THR A 66 11.01 13.82 -48.45
N GLY A 67 10.92 12.52 -48.15
CA GLY A 67 11.97 11.53 -48.43
C GLY A 67 11.70 10.19 -47.75
N ALA A 68 12.25 9.10 -48.30
CA ALA A 68 12.04 7.73 -47.81
C ALA A 68 12.51 7.49 -46.35
N ASN A 69 13.37 8.37 -45.83
CA ASN A 69 13.92 8.33 -44.46
C ASN A 69 13.51 9.55 -43.60
N ALA A 70 12.40 10.22 -43.91
CA ALA A 70 11.94 11.36 -43.12
C ALA A 70 11.53 10.92 -41.69
N PRO A 71 11.95 11.65 -40.63
CA PRO A 71 11.56 11.32 -39.26
C PRO A 71 10.04 11.40 -39.09
N VAL A 72 9.49 10.32 -38.52
CA VAL A 72 8.05 10.14 -38.33
C VAL A 72 7.72 10.42 -36.86
N LEU A 73 6.99 11.50 -36.59
CA LEU A 73 6.46 11.78 -35.26
C LEU A 73 5.18 10.99 -35.03
N GLN A 74 5.27 9.94 -34.21
CA GLN A 74 4.16 9.09 -33.81
C GLN A 74 3.49 9.65 -32.54
N TYR A 75 2.78 10.77 -32.67
CA TYR A 75 2.13 11.42 -31.53
C TYR A 75 1.02 10.56 -30.91
N GLY A 76 0.49 9.59 -31.64
CA GLY A 76 -0.46 8.66 -31.06
C GLY A 76 0.11 7.75 -29.99
N ASN A 77 1.35 7.29 -30.14
CA ASN A 77 2.00 6.49 -29.09
C ASN A 77 2.19 7.32 -27.80
N PHE A 78 2.42 8.61 -27.95
CA PHE A 78 2.51 9.53 -26.82
C PHE A 78 1.16 9.69 -26.10
N ILE A 79 0.05 9.78 -26.84
CA ILE A 79 -1.29 9.83 -26.24
C ILE A 79 -1.61 8.53 -25.52
N THR A 80 -1.29 7.37 -26.11
CA THR A 80 -1.44 6.06 -25.45
C THR A 80 -0.63 5.98 -24.16
N ALA A 81 0.61 6.48 -24.17
CA ALA A 81 1.45 6.51 -22.97
C ALA A 81 0.87 7.41 -21.86
N ILE A 82 0.29 8.56 -22.21
CA ILE A 82 -0.40 9.44 -21.24
C ILE A 82 -1.62 8.73 -20.64
N ILE A 83 -2.42 8.06 -21.47
CA ILE A 83 -3.60 7.31 -21.01
C ILE A 83 -3.17 6.21 -20.03
N ASN A 84 -2.15 5.43 -20.38
CA ASN A 84 -1.61 4.38 -19.51
C ASN A 84 -1.12 4.95 -18.16
N PHE A 85 -0.40 6.07 -18.19
CA PHE A 85 0.07 6.75 -16.98
C PHE A 85 -1.09 7.19 -16.09
N LEU A 86 -2.14 7.81 -16.65
CA LEU A 86 -3.30 8.27 -15.90
C LEU A 86 -4.07 7.11 -15.26
N ILE A 87 -4.25 6.01 -15.98
CA ILE A 87 -4.91 4.80 -15.45
C ILE A 87 -4.08 4.18 -14.33
N THR A 88 -2.76 4.10 -14.51
CA THR A 88 -1.88 3.56 -13.48
C THR A 88 -1.88 4.40 -12.21
N ALA A 89 -1.82 5.72 -12.36
CA ALA A 89 -1.96 6.63 -11.23
C ALA A 89 -3.31 6.47 -10.52
N LEU A 90 -4.41 6.33 -11.28
CA LEU A 90 -5.75 6.13 -10.72
C LEU A 90 -5.90 4.79 -10.01
N ALA A 91 -5.35 3.71 -10.56
CA ALA A 91 -5.37 2.38 -9.95
C ALA A 91 -4.61 2.37 -8.61
N ILE A 92 -3.40 2.94 -8.59
CA ILE A 92 -2.60 3.08 -7.36
C ILE A 92 -3.35 3.93 -6.33
N PHE A 93 -3.94 5.05 -6.76
CA PHE A 93 -4.73 5.91 -5.87
C PHE A 93 -5.94 5.17 -5.26
N CYS A 94 -6.69 4.42 -6.06
CA CYS A 94 -7.83 3.63 -5.58
C CYS A 94 -7.41 2.60 -4.53
N ILE A 95 -6.27 1.92 -4.73
CA ILE A 95 -5.75 0.94 -3.77
C ILE A 95 -5.28 1.61 -2.49
N ILE A 96 -4.50 2.69 -2.57
CA ILE A 96 -4.06 3.44 -1.38
C ILE A 96 -5.28 3.94 -0.60
N LYS A 97 -6.32 4.43 -1.30
CA LYS A 97 -7.58 4.85 -0.69
C LYS A 97 -8.30 3.67 -0.02
N ALA A 98 -8.34 2.50 -0.65
CA ALA A 98 -8.95 1.30 -0.07
C ALA A 98 -8.19 0.82 1.18
N LEU A 99 -6.86 0.79 1.12
CA LEU A 99 -5.99 0.41 2.25
C LEU A 99 -6.11 1.41 3.41
N ASN A 100 -6.06 2.71 3.13
CA ASN A 100 -6.24 3.74 4.16
C ASN A 100 -7.63 3.64 4.80
N HIS A 101 -8.68 3.43 4.00
CA HIS A 101 -10.04 3.26 4.52
C HIS A 101 -10.20 1.96 5.35
N ALA A 102 -9.54 0.86 4.95
CA ALA A 102 -9.53 -0.37 5.73
C ALA A 102 -8.76 -0.23 7.04
N ALA A 103 -7.61 0.45 7.02
CA ALA A 103 -6.81 0.75 8.21
C ALA A 103 -7.57 1.66 9.19
N ASP A 104 -8.31 2.65 8.68
CA ASP A 104 -9.16 3.52 9.51
C ASP A 104 -10.32 2.75 10.15
N ARG A 105 -10.91 1.79 9.44
CA ARG A 105 -11.93 0.88 10.00
C ARG A 105 -11.35 -0.04 11.06
N ALA A 106 -10.16 -0.58 10.86
CA ALA A 106 -9.46 -1.40 11.85
C ALA A 106 -9.09 -0.61 13.11
N LYS A 107 -8.65 0.65 12.97
CA LYS A 107 -8.41 1.55 14.11
C LYS A 107 -9.70 1.88 14.87
N LYS A 108 -10.82 2.10 14.17
CA LYS A 108 -12.12 2.32 14.81
C LYS A 108 -12.60 1.10 15.59
N LEU A 109 -12.38 -0.12 15.08
CA LEU A 109 -12.71 -1.36 15.79
C LEU A 109 -11.87 -1.54 17.06
N LYS A 110 -10.55 -1.30 16.99
CA LYS A 110 -9.68 -1.33 18.17
C LYS A 110 -10.06 -0.28 19.23
N LYS A 111 -10.46 0.92 18.79
CA LYS A 111 -10.92 1.97 19.70
C LYS A 111 -12.27 1.62 20.34
N THR A 112 -13.12 0.86 19.69
CA THR A 112 -14.38 0.36 20.28
C THR A 112 -14.12 -0.76 21.29
N GLU A 113 -13.11 -1.62 21.09
CA GLU A 113 -12.69 -2.62 22.09
C GLU A 113 -12.07 -1.97 23.33
N GLU A 114 -11.26 -0.91 23.19
CA GLU A 114 -10.73 -0.15 24.34
C GLU A 114 -11.79 0.66 25.08
N VAL A 115 -12.90 1.05 24.43
CA VAL A 115 -14.02 1.74 25.07
C VAL A 115 -15.04 0.75 25.67
N ALA A 116 -15.07 -0.50 25.21
CA ALA A 116 -15.86 -1.59 25.80
C ALA A 116 -15.17 -2.24 27.02
N ALA A 117 -13.87 -2.00 27.22
CA ALA A 117 -13.28 -2.09 28.54
C ALA A 117 -13.72 -0.85 29.33
N GLU A 118 -14.91 -0.92 29.94
CA GLU A 118 -15.30 0.01 31.00
C GLU A 118 -14.10 0.23 31.92
N PRO A 119 -13.78 1.49 32.32
CA PRO A 119 -12.63 1.75 33.17
C PRO A 119 -12.73 0.84 34.39
N THR A 120 -11.88 -0.17 34.51
CA THR A 120 -11.98 -1.17 35.60
C THR A 120 -11.43 -0.59 36.90
N GLU A 121 -10.80 0.58 36.84
CA GLU A 121 -10.07 1.20 37.94
C GLU A 121 -10.63 2.59 38.28
N LYS A 122 -10.97 2.77 39.57
CA LYS A 122 -11.22 4.08 40.20
C LYS A 122 -10.03 4.44 41.08
N GLU A 123 -9.78 5.72 41.27
CA GLU A 123 -8.76 6.19 42.19
C GLU A 123 -9.31 6.22 43.63
N CYS A 124 -8.57 5.66 44.59
CA CYS A 124 -8.97 5.69 45.99
C CYS A 124 -8.79 7.09 46.60
N PRO A 125 -9.83 7.74 47.14
CA PRO A 125 -9.77 9.12 47.65
C PRO A 125 -8.83 9.32 48.85
N TYR A 126 -8.56 8.25 49.61
CA TYR A 126 -7.70 8.32 50.80
C TYR A 126 -6.21 8.11 50.52
N CYS A 127 -5.88 7.19 49.61
CA CYS A 127 -4.50 6.75 49.37
C CYS A 127 -4.03 6.89 47.91
N ARG A 128 -4.87 7.44 47.01
CA ARG A 128 -4.58 7.70 45.59
C ARG A 128 -4.04 6.50 44.80
N THR A 129 -4.37 5.31 45.26
CA THR A 129 -4.00 4.06 44.59
C THR A 129 -5.13 3.66 43.64
N MET A 130 -4.78 3.16 42.45
CA MET A 130 -5.75 2.63 41.49
C MET A 130 -6.32 1.32 42.03
N ILE A 131 -7.64 1.24 42.10
CA ILE A 131 -8.40 0.13 42.70
C ILE A 131 -9.59 -0.22 41.83
N HIS A 132 -10.08 -1.45 41.90
CA HIS A 132 -11.21 -1.88 41.08
C HIS A 132 -12.49 -1.06 41.38
N ILE A 133 -13.29 -0.72 40.35
CA ILE A 133 -14.50 0.11 40.51
C ILE A 133 -15.48 -0.47 41.54
N GLN A 134 -15.62 -1.78 41.59
CA GLN A 134 -16.53 -2.48 42.50
C GLN A 134 -15.96 -2.70 43.92
N ALA A 135 -14.74 -2.23 44.22
CA ALA A 135 -14.16 -2.38 45.55
C ALA A 135 -14.93 -1.52 46.57
N THR A 136 -15.51 -2.18 47.58
CA THR A 136 -16.18 -1.57 48.75
C THR A 136 -15.19 -1.20 49.86
N ARG A 137 -14.00 -1.80 49.86
CA ARG A 137 -12.87 -1.47 50.75
C ARG A 137 -11.57 -1.40 49.97
N CYS A 138 -10.73 -0.42 50.30
CA CYS A 138 -9.42 -0.28 49.68
C CYS A 138 -8.44 -1.35 50.19
N PRO A 139 -7.78 -2.13 49.32
CA PRO A 139 -6.80 -3.15 49.74
C PRO A 139 -5.50 -2.53 50.31
N ASN A 140 -5.16 -1.30 49.94
CA ASN A 140 -3.94 -0.65 50.39
C ASN A 140 -4.09 0.05 51.75
N CYS A 141 -5.16 0.85 51.91
CA CYS A 141 -5.37 1.66 53.11
C CYS A 141 -6.54 1.21 53.99
N THR A 142 -7.23 0.12 53.64
CA THR A 142 -8.38 -0.45 54.39
C THR A 142 -9.58 0.48 54.61
N SER A 143 -9.60 1.66 54.00
CA SER A 143 -10.72 2.60 54.07
C SER A 143 -11.95 2.06 53.36
N GLU A 144 -13.14 2.34 53.89
CA GLU A 144 -14.40 2.05 53.21
C GLU A 144 -14.67 3.06 52.10
N LEU A 145 -15.00 2.53 50.93
CA LEU A 145 -15.24 3.28 49.71
C LEU A 145 -16.71 3.09 49.35
N LYS A 146 -17.55 3.99 49.87
CA LYS A 146 -18.96 4.08 49.47
C LYS A 146 -19.09 4.61 48.05
#